data_AF-A0A5F9DI74-F1
#
_entry.id   AF-A0A5F9DI74-F1
#
_cell.length_a   1.000
_cell.length_b   1.000
_cell.length_c   1.000
_cell.angle_alpha   90.00
_cell.angle_beta   90.00
_cell.angle_gamma   90.00
#
_symmetry.space_group_name_H-M   'P 1'
#
loop_
_entity.id
_entity.type
_entity.pdbx_description
1 polymer ?
#
loop_
_entity_poly.entity_id
_entity_poly.type
_entity_poly.pdbx_seq_one_letter_code
_entity_poly.pdbx_strand_id
1 'polypeptide(L)'
;SILVSPVQFVFLTYVLGVAWLAVFGFSAVPVFLFYTTWSTCEALKAPQANGTAAAESVCVDVRQYGIIPWNAFPGKICGSALENICNTNEFYVSYHLFIVACAGAGATVVALLTYMMATTYNYAVLKFKSRDDCCTKF
;
A
#
# COMPACT_ATOMS: atom_id res chain seq x y z
N SER A 1 4.41 34.46 -10.19
CA SER A 1 3.55 33.41 -9.61
C SER A 1 2.90 32.66 -10.77
N ILE A 2 3.25 31.39 -10.95
CA ILE A 2 2.74 30.56 -12.05
C ILE A 2 1.22 30.46 -11.89
N LEU A 3 0.47 31.11 -12.77
CA LEU A 3 -0.98 31.03 -12.83
C LEU A 3 -1.34 29.67 -13.46
N VAL A 4 -1.32 28.61 -12.65
CA VAL A 4 -1.83 27.29 -13.08
C VAL A 4 -3.31 27.48 -13.38
N SER A 5 -3.71 27.28 -14.64
CA SER A 5 -5.13 27.32 -15.01
C SER A 5 -5.90 26.28 -14.20
N PRO A 6 -7.17 26.52 -13.83
CA PRO A 6 -7.96 25.56 -13.05
C PRO A 6 -8.03 24.18 -13.72
N VAL A 7 -7.92 24.13 -15.04
CA VAL A 7 -7.87 22.89 -15.84
C VAL A 7 -6.54 22.14 -15.68
N GLN A 8 -5.39 22.83 -15.71
CA GLN A 8 -4.09 22.21 -15.44
C GLN A 8 -4.02 21.65 -14.03
N PHE A 9 -4.64 22.34 -13.07
CA PHE A 9 -4.64 21.90 -11.69
C PHE A 9 -5.44 20.61 -11.47
N VAL A 10 -6.64 20.52 -12.06
CA VAL A 10 -7.47 19.30 -12.02
C VAL A 10 -6.79 18.14 -12.76
N PHE A 11 -6.14 18.42 -13.89
CA PHE A 11 -5.40 17.39 -14.63
C PHE A 11 -4.23 16.83 -13.80
N LEU A 12 -3.45 17.70 -13.15
CA LEU A 12 -2.33 17.30 -12.31
C LEU A 12 -2.76 16.45 -11.12
N THR A 13 -3.81 16.86 -10.40
CA THR A 13 -4.30 16.09 -9.23
C THR A 13 -4.89 14.75 -9.63
N TYR A 14 -5.54 14.67 -10.80
CA TYR A 14 -6.04 13.42 -11.36
C TYR A 14 -4.91 12.45 -11.72
N VAL A 15 -3.90 12.91 -12.47
CA VAL A 15 -2.74 12.08 -12.86
C VAL A 15 -1.97 11.63 -11.61
N LEU A 16 -1.77 12.54 -10.65
CA LEU A 16 -1.11 12.25 -9.38
C LEU A 16 -1.93 11.22 -8.58
N GLY A 17 -3.25 11.35 -8.52
CA GLY A 17 -4.13 10.39 -7.85
C GLY A 17 -4.06 8.99 -8.45
N VAL A 18 -4.07 8.87 -9.78
CA VAL A 18 -3.91 7.59 -10.48
C VAL A 18 -2.53 6.98 -10.21
N ALA A 19 -1.47 7.80 -10.23
CA ALA A 19 -0.11 7.34 -9.93
C ALA A 19 -0.01 6.77 -8.51
N TRP A 20 -0.54 7.46 -7.50
CA TRP A 20 -0.51 6.96 -6.11
C TRP A 20 -1.43 5.76 -5.88
N LEU A 21 -2.55 5.63 -6.61
CA LEU A 21 -3.36 4.42 -6.60
C LEU A 21 -2.60 3.21 -7.14
N ALA A 22 -1.83 3.38 -8.22
CA ALA A 22 -0.99 2.32 -8.76
C ALA A 22 0.13 1.92 -7.78
N VAL A 23 0.79 2.91 -7.16
CA VAL A 23 1.80 2.66 -6.11
C VAL A 23 1.20 1.93 -4.91
N PHE A 24 0.01 2.33 -4.47
CA PHE A 24 -0.72 1.64 -3.39
C PHE A 24 -0.98 0.17 -3.75
N GLY A 25 -1.55 -0.09 -4.94
CA GLY A 25 -1.85 -1.46 -5.38
C GLY A 25 -0.59 -2.33 -5.54
N PHE A 26 0.48 -1.78 -6.14
CA PHE A 26 1.72 -2.52 -6.32
C PHE A 26 2.45 -2.77 -4.99
N SER A 27 2.45 -1.81 -4.07
CA SER A 27 3.08 -1.94 -2.74
C SER A 27 2.32 -2.89 -1.80
N ALA A 28 1.02 -3.08 -2.01
CA ALA A 28 0.22 -4.03 -1.22
C ALA A 28 0.70 -5.49 -1.41
N VAL A 29 1.25 -5.83 -2.58
CA VAL A 29 1.73 -7.19 -2.89
C VAL A 29 2.94 -7.57 -2.01
N PRO A 30 4.05 -6.80 -1.98
CA PRO A 30 5.13 -7.03 -1.02
C PRO A 30 4.67 -7.02 0.44
N VAL A 31 3.77 -6.11 0.84
CA VAL A 31 3.27 -6.06 2.23
C VAL A 31 2.58 -7.37 2.62
N PHE A 32 1.75 -7.93 1.75
CA PHE A 32 1.09 -9.22 1.99
C PHE A 32 2.08 -10.39 2.06
N LEU A 33 3.07 -10.41 1.16
CA LEU A 33 4.15 -11.39 1.19
C LEU A 33 4.93 -11.34 2.50
N PHE A 34 5.42 -10.17 2.90
CA PHE A 34 6.17 -10.00 4.14
C PHE A 34 5.33 -10.34 5.38
N TYR A 35 4.04 -9.97 5.38
CA TYR A 35 3.12 -10.31 6.47
C TYR A 35 2.90 -11.82 6.61
N THR A 36 2.66 -12.54 5.51
CA THR A 36 2.48 -13.99 5.55
C THR A 36 3.75 -14.69 6.03
N THR A 37 4.93 -14.30 5.53
CA THR A 37 6.22 -14.81 6.04
C THR A 37 6.43 -14.52 7.52
N TRP A 38 6.15 -13.30 8.01
CA TRP A 38 6.25 -12.96 9.43
C TRP A 38 5.31 -13.80 10.30
N SER A 39 4.05 -13.95 9.87
CA SER A 39 3.07 -14.77 10.60
C SER A 39 3.50 -16.24 10.69
N THR A 40 4.14 -16.77 9.64
CA THR A 40 4.72 -18.12 9.68
C THR A 40 5.97 -18.21 10.57
N CYS A 41 6.78 -17.16 10.65
CA CYS A 41 7.92 -17.08 11.57
C CYS A 41 7.47 -17.15 13.04
N GLU A 42 6.40 -16.44 13.39
CA GLU A 42 5.85 -16.47 14.75
C GLU A 42 5.18 -17.82 15.07
N ALA A 43 4.56 -18.46 14.06
CA ALA A 43 4.03 -19.82 14.19
C ALA A 43 5.12 -20.88 14.40
N LEU A 44 6.32 -20.69 13.82
CA LEU A 44 7.49 -21.55 14.03
C LEU A 44 8.08 -21.43 15.45
N LYS A 45 8.04 -20.24 16.04
CA LYS A 45 8.52 -19.98 17.42
C LYS A 45 7.54 -20.44 18.49
N ALA A 46 6.28 -20.66 18.14
CA ALA A 46 5.29 -21.21 19.07
C ALA A 46 5.65 -22.67 19.42
N PRO A 47 5.60 -23.07 20.70
CA PRO A 47 5.99 -24.41 21.11
C PRO A 47 4.92 -25.41 20.65
N GLN A 48 5.08 -25.93 19.43
CA GLN A 48 4.32 -27.09 18.98
C GLN A 48 4.89 -28.32 19.69
N ALA A 49 4.01 -29.01 20.40
CA ALA A 49 4.31 -30.03 21.41
C ALA A 49 5.03 -31.31 20.92
N ASN A 50 5.57 -31.34 19.71
CA ASN A 50 6.36 -32.46 19.19
C ASN A 50 7.56 -31.93 18.42
N GLY A 51 8.74 -32.16 19.00
CA GLY A 51 10.03 -31.68 18.51
C GLY A 51 10.28 -31.96 17.03
N THR A 52 10.99 -31.02 16.40
CA THR A 52 11.73 -31.09 15.12
C THR A 52 11.00 -31.53 13.84
N ALA A 53 9.88 -32.27 13.89
CA ALA A 53 9.12 -32.71 12.73
C ALA A 53 8.10 -31.66 12.22
N ALA A 54 7.65 -30.74 13.09
CA ALA A 54 6.69 -29.69 12.72
C ALA A 54 7.36 -28.48 12.01
N ALA A 55 8.62 -28.19 12.30
CA ALA A 55 9.38 -27.10 11.67
C ALA A 55 9.66 -27.37 10.18
N GLU A 56 9.81 -28.63 9.78
CA GLU A 56 9.90 -29.01 8.35
C GLU A 56 8.56 -28.94 7.61
N SER A 57 7.42 -28.91 8.33
CA SER A 57 6.08 -28.91 7.72
C SER A 57 5.51 -27.51 7.46
N VAL A 58 6.06 -26.47 8.09
CA VAL A 58 5.64 -25.08 7.87
C VAL A 58 6.56 -24.46 6.81
N CYS A 59 6.00 -24.30 5.61
CA CYS A 59 6.70 -23.83 4.42
C CYS A 59 6.00 -22.59 3.86
N VAL A 60 6.78 -21.57 3.48
CA VAL A 60 6.29 -20.47 2.64
C VAL A 60 6.62 -20.81 1.20
N ASP A 61 5.59 -20.92 0.36
CA ASP A 61 5.74 -21.06 -1.08
C ASP A 61 5.47 -19.70 -1.74
N VAL A 62 6.43 -19.18 -2.50
CA VAL A 62 6.33 -17.84 -3.12
C VAL A 62 5.66 -17.92 -4.51
N ARG A 63 5.46 -19.14 -5.04
CA ARG A 63 4.86 -19.38 -6.37
C ARG A 63 3.36 -19.17 -6.38
N GLN A 64 2.70 -19.38 -5.25
CA GLN A 64 1.27 -19.10 -5.06
C GLN A 64 0.93 -17.61 -5.20
N TYR A 65 1.93 -16.73 -5.20
CA TYR A 65 1.77 -15.30 -5.45
C TYR A 65 1.97 -14.91 -6.91
N GLY A 66 2.25 -15.87 -7.81
CA GLY A 66 2.32 -15.66 -9.27
C GLY A 66 3.46 -14.78 -9.78
N ILE A 67 4.29 -14.22 -8.90
CA ILE A 67 5.42 -13.34 -9.25
C ILE A 67 6.61 -14.14 -9.81
N ILE A 68 6.74 -15.44 -9.50
CA ILE A 68 7.91 -16.25 -9.84
C ILE A 68 7.50 -17.50 -10.64
N PRO A 69 8.18 -17.84 -11.76
CA PRO A 69 7.92 -19.07 -12.50
C PRO A 69 8.08 -20.33 -11.63
N TRP A 70 7.29 -21.38 -11.93
CA TRP A 70 7.30 -22.69 -11.27
C TRP A 70 8.67 -23.39 -11.23
N ASN A 71 9.65 -22.86 -11.97
CA ASN A 71 11.00 -23.39 -12.10
C ASN A 71 12.04 -22.62 -11.27
N ALA A 72 11.64 -21.61 -10.49
CA ALA A 72 12.55 -20.95 -9.58
C ALA A 72 12.83 -21.81 -8.35
N PHE A 73 14.11 -22.03 -8.11
CA PHE A 73 14.67 -22.56 -6.87
C PHE A 73 15.43 -21.43 -6.18
N PRO A 74 15.20 -21.14 -4.88
CA PRO A 74 14.24 -21.77 -3.98
C PRO A 74 12.84 -21.13 -4.12
N GLY A 75 11.85 -21.88 -4.64
CA GLY A 75 10.45 -21.43 -4.73
C GLY A 75 9.62 -21.72 -3.46
N LYS A 76 10.18 -22.51 -2.54
CA LYS A 76 9.60 -22.93 -1.28
C LYS A 76 10.70 -22.91 -0.22
N ILE A 77 10.42 -22.33 0.94
CA ILE A 77 11.39 -22.22 2.05
C ILE A 77 10.71 -22.74 3.31
N CYS A 78 11.35 -23.70 3.98
CA CYS A 78 10.82 -24.40 5.16
C CYS A 78 11.90 -24.48 6.25
N GLY A 79 11.48 -24.70 7.50
CA GLY A 79 12.37 -25.08 8.61
C GLY A 79 13.50 -24.09 8.90
N SER A 80 14.71 -24.60 9.10
CA SER A 80 15.90 -23.86 9.54
C SER A 80 16.34 -22.75 8.57
N ALA A 81 16.07 -22.92 7.27
CA ALA A 81 16.32 -21.88 6.28
C ALA A 81 15.34 -20.70 6.44
N LEU A 82 14.09 -20.98 6.80
CA LEU A 82 13.09 -19.94 7.10
C LEU A 82 13.42 -19.25 8.43
N GLU A 83 13.83 -20.01 9.45
CA GLU A 83 14.25 -19.46 10.75
C GLU A 83 15.41 -18.46 10.64
N ASN A 84 16.42 -18.75 9.80
CA ASN A 84 17.51 -17.82 9.53
C ASN A 84 17.00 -16.51 8.91
N ILE A 85 16.05 -16.58 7.96
CA ILE A 85 15.45 -15.39 7.32
C ILE A 85 14.64 -14.59 8.34
N CYS A 86 13.86 -15.26 9.18
CA CYS A 86 13.06 -14.66 10.25
C CYS A 86 13.90 -13.90 11.28
N ASN A 87 15.17 -14.31 11.48
CA ASN A 87 16.09 -13.71 12.44
C ASN A 87 16.99 -12.63 11.81
N THR A 88 16.84 -12.36 10.51
CA THR A 88 17.62 -11.32 9.84
C THR A 88 17.00 -9.93 10.04
N ASN A 89 17.86 -8.95 10.33
CA ASN A 89 17.42 -7.54 10.50
C ASN A 89 16.96 -6.92 9.17
N GLU A 90 17.49 -7.39 8.03
CA GLU A 90 17.13 -6.90 6.70
C GLU A 90 15.65 -7.14 6.36
N PHE A 91 15.11 -8.29 6.75
CA PHE A 91 13.71 -8.63 6.57
C PHE A 91 12.80 -7.74 7.42
N TYR A 92 13.17 -7.53 8.68
CA TYR A 92 12.41 -6.69 9.63
C TYR A 92 12.36 -5.22 9.16
N VAL A 93 13.50 -4.64 8.77
CA VAL A 93 13.56 -3.24 8.30
C VAL A 93 12.77 -3.06 7.00
N SER A 94 12.87 -4.03 6.08
CA SER A 94 12.12 -3.99 4.82
C SER A 94 10.61 -4.01 5.05
N TYR A 95 10.13 -4.89 5.95
CA TYR A 95 8.71 -4.96 6.31
C TYR A 95 8.16 -3.62 6.79
N HIS A 96 8.86 -2.96 7.72
CA HIS A 96 8.45 -1.64 8.22
C HIS A 96 8.44 -0.56 7.13
N LEU A 97 9.46 -0.53 6.26
CA LEU A 97 9.52 0.42 5.15
C LEU A 97 8.34 0.24 4.18
N PHE A 98 8.00 -0.99 3.82
CA PHE A 98 6.89 -1.28 2.90
C PHE A 98 5.53 -0.92 3.49
N ILE A 99 5.31 -1.17 4.79
CA ILE A 99 4.07 -0.78 5.46
C ILE A 99 3.93 0.74 5.49
N VAL A 100 4.99 1.46 5.89
CA VAL A 100 4.96 2.93 5.95
C VAL A 100 4.73 3.51 4.55
N ALA A 101 5.36 2.94 3.51
CA ALA A 101 5.13 3.35 2.13
C ALA A 101 3.68 3.13 1.68
N CYS A 102 3.09 1.97 2.00
CA CYS A 102 1.69 1.65 1.67
C CYS A 102 0.71 2.57 2.41
N ALA A 103 0.91 2.78 3.71
CA ALA A 103 0.12 3.71 4.52
C ALA A 103 0.24 5.15 4.01
N GLY A 104 1.45 5.59 3.65
CA GLY A 104 1.71 6.89 3.05
C GLY A 104 1.01 7.07 1.71
N ALA A 105 1.12 6.09 0.81
CA ALA A 105 0.42 6.10 -0.47
C ALA A 105 -1.11 6.16 -0.27
N GLY A 106 -1.66 5.35 0.64
CA GLY A 106 -3.08 5.40 1.00
C GLY A 106 -3.53 6.77 1.54
N ALA A 107 -2.75 7.35 2.45
CA ALA A 107 -3.04 8.68 2.99
C ALA A 107 -3.02 9.77 1.89
N THR A 108 -2.08 9.72 0.95
CA THR A 108 -2.04 10.68 -0.17
C THR A 108 -3.26 10.56 -1.07
N VAL A 109 -3.74 9.34 -1.36
CA VAL A 109 -4.95 9.13 -2.17
C VAL A 109 -6.17 9.74 -1.47
N VAL A 110 -6.34 9.47 -0.17
CA VAL A 110 -7.44 10.04 0.63
C VAL A 110 -7.37 11.57 0.69
N ALA A 111 -6.16 12.12 0.85
CA ALA A 111 -5.94 13.56 0.86
C ALA A 111 -6.32 14.19 -0.49
N LEU A 112 -5.90 13.59 -1.61
CA LEU A 112 -6.23 14.07 -2.97
C LEU A 112 -7.74 14.02 -3.24
N LEU A 113 -8.43 12.96 -2.82
CA LEU A 113 -9.89 12.85 -2.93
C LEU A 113 -10.61 13.94 -2.11
N THR A 114 -10.22 14.10 -0.85
CA THR A 114 -10.80 15.12 0.04
C THR A 114 -10.59 16.53 -0.52
N TYR A 115 -9.41 16.76 -1.08
CA TYR A 115 -9.05 18.02 -1.70
C TYR A 115 -9.91 18.32 -2.95
N MET A 116 -10.22 17.32 -3.78
CA MET A 116 -11.15 17.48 -4.92
C MET A 116 -12.58 17.81 -4.46
N MET A 117 -13.05 17.19 -3.37
CA MET A 117 -14.38 17.47 -2.81
C MET A 117 -14.48 18.90 -2.28
N ALA A 118 -13.47 19.36 -1.53
CA ALA A 118 -13.44 20.71 -0.97
C ALA A 118 -13.38 21.80 -2.06
N THR A 119 -12.59 21.59 -3.12
CA THR A 119 -12.50 22.54 -4.23
C THR A 119 -13.80 22.61 -5.03
N THR A 120 -14.48 21.47 -5.25
CA THR A 120 -15.79 21.43 -5.91
C THR A 120 -16.86 22.16 -5.07
N TYR A 121 -16.84 21.96 -3.75
CA TYR A 121 -17.74 22.66 -2.83
C TYR A 121 -17.53 24.18 -2.87
N ASN A 122 -16.28 24.64 -2.77
CA ASN A 122 -15.94 26.06 -2.83
C ASN A 122 -16.35 26.69 -4.18
N TYR A 123 -16.13 25.98 -5.29
CA TYR A 123 -16.59 26.43 -6.59
C TYR A 123 -18.12 26.60 -6.65
N ALA A 124 -18.87 25.61 -6.14
CA ALA A 124 -20.31 25.67 -6.09
C ALA A 124 -20.80 26.84 -5.22
N VAL A 125 -20.26 27.01 -4.01
CA VAL A 125 -20.61 28.11 -3.10
C VAL A 125 -20.34 29.48 -3.71
N LEU A 126 -19.19 29.67 -4.38
CA LEU A 126 -18.88 30.92 -5.08
C LEU A 126 -19.88 31.18 -6.22
N LYS A 127 -20.30 30.14 -6.95
CA LYS A 127 -21.32 30.24 -8.00
C LYS A 127 -22.71 30.60 -7.44
N PHE A 128 -23.09 30.06 -6.28
CA PHE A 128 -24.35 30.41 -5.62
C PHE A 128 -24.34 31.86 -5.15
N LYS A 129 -23.30 32.30 -4.42
CA LYS A 129 -23.19 33.71 -4.00
C LYS A 129 -23.18 34.69 -5.16
N SER A 130 -22.45 34.38 -6.24
CA SER A 130 -22.43 35.21 -7.45
C SER A 130 -23.81 35.34 -8.10
N ARG A 131 -24.69 34.34 -7.98
CA ARG A 131 -26.07 34.42 -8.48
C ARG A 131 -26.98 35.21 -7.55
N ASP A 132 -26.79 35.08 -6.24
CA ASP A 132 -27.57 35.84 -5.25
C ASP A 132 -27.26 37.35 -5.32
N ASP A 133 -25.99 37.74 -5.47
CA ASP A 133 -25.59 39.14 -5.69
C ASP A 133 -26.19 39.73 -6.98
N CYS A 134 -26.41 38.89 -8.01
CA CYS A 134 -27.04 39.30 -9.26
C CYS A 134 -28.56 39.50 -9.12
N CYS A 135 -29.21 38.84 -8.17
CA CYS A 135 -30.67 38.85 -7.99
C CYS A 135 -31.14 39.76 -6.82
N THR A 136 -30.24 40.14 -5.92
CA THR A 136 -30.55 40.99 -4.74
C THR A 136 -30.14 42.45 -4.93
N LYS A 137 -29.46 42.79 -6.03
CA LYS A 137 -29.08 44.16 -6.38
C LYS A 137 -30.08 44.76 -7.37
N PHE A 138 -31.29 45.04 -6.89
CA PHE A 138 -32.26 45.95 -7.51
C PHE A 138 -32.52 47.12 -6.56
#